data_AF-A0A4Q7X935-F1
#
_entry.id   AF-A0A4Q7X935-F1
#
_cell.length_a   1.000
_cell.length_b   1.000
_cell.length_c   1.000
_cell.angle_alpha   90.00
_cell.angle_beta   90.00
_cell.angle_gamma   90.00
#
_symmetry.space_group_name_H-M   'P 1'
#
loop_
_entity.id
_entity.type
_entity.pdbx_description
1 polymer ?
#
loop_
_entity_poly.entity_id
_entity_poly.type
_entity_poly.pdbx_seq_one_letter_code
_entity_poly.pdbx_strand_id
1 'polypeptide(L)'
;MTDLPAYLRPFVLGVLDGPDVRVDRLGEIDLYRPPGTARGGAILFVHGGPGPAGLEVMPREWPVYKGYATAAARRGLVAAVVDHSLIHGLDRLVAAADEVEAAVGVLRSDPRVDPDRVGLWFFSGAGLLAGEWLDSRPDWLRFVALTYPLLATPPGVDDLVTAAEVIGKHKDLPVLLTRAGLEREELAGPVAEFVSAGGAALDIIDVPKGHHGFDMLDHTEESRAAVTKALDWAIAHLGEEPGDDGKLLVPPPAAKKTTSTRRTTSAAKPATTVKEAPAGPATRQTPPPAPKATPAPSAAPPAASAQAPLADLGMATVAAVTADTPAARVISREHAAFDAHDLEAFLAMYSPTARILLADGTELKGRRFLREHYRPRFDAGQCKTEVVQRLMLGEWVVEHVVSYDDGGPTPQLGLYRVIDGLITDVEFRA
;
A
#
# COMPACT_ATOMS: atom_id res chain seq x y z
N MET A 1 32.97 1.96 -0.94
CA MET A 1 31.75 1.16 -0.64
C MET A 1 31.00 0.93 -1.95
N THR A 2 31.60 0.23 -2.92
CA THR A 2 31.13 0.25 -4.32
C THR A 2 30.70 -1.10 -4.88
N ASP A 3 30.65 -2.16 -4.07
CA ASP A 3 30.35 -3.53 -4.55
C ASP A 3 28.87 -3.91 -4.51
N LEU A 4 27.98 -3.02 -4.06
CA LEU A 4 26.54 -3.28 -4.04
C LEU A 4 25.89 -2.88 -5.38
N PRO A 5 24.95 -3.69 -5.92
CA PRO A 5 24.05 -3.25 -6.98
C PRO A 5 23.43 -1.90 -6.67
N ALA A 6 23.18 -1.08 -7.70
CA ALA A 6 22.63 0.27 -7.56
C ALA A 6 21.42 0.35 -6.62
N TYR A 7 20.48 -0.60 -6.76
CA TYR A 7 19.25 -0.67 -5.99
C TYR A 7 19.44 -1.12 -4.52
N LEU A 8 20.60 -1.66 -4.16
CA LEU A 8 20.98 -1.99 -2.77
C LEU A 8 21.90 -0.96 -2.13
N ARG A 9 22.19 0.15 -2.84
CA ARG A 9 22.95 1.25 -2.25
C ARG A 9 22.15 1.93 -1.15
N PRO A 10 22.81 2.52 -0.14
CA PRO A 10 22.12 3.21 0.94
C PRO A 10 21.20 4.32 0.41
N PHE A 11 20.09 4.54 1.11
CA PHE A 11 19.25 5.72 0.87
C PHE A 11 20.05 7.01 1.06
N VAL A 12 19.77 8.04 0.27
CA VAL A 12 20.54 9.29 0.29
C VAL A 12 20.58 9.90 1.69
N LEU A 13 19.48 9.88 2.46
CA LEU A 13 19.44 10.41 3.82
C LEU A 13 20.18 9.55 4.87
N GLY A 14 20.76 8.42 4.46
CA GLY A 14 21.52 7.52 5.32
C GLY A 14 20.65 6.60 6.19
N VAL A 15 21.29 5.95 7.17
CA VAL A 15 20.56 5.26 8.24
C VAL A 15 19.86 6.34 9.06
N LEU A 16 18.54 6.22 9.14
CA LEU A 16 17.79 7.12 9.99
C LEU A 16 18.02 6.63 11.44
N ASP A 17 18.76 7.39 12.25
CA ASP A 17 19.01 7.08 13.69
C ASP A 17 17.76 7.38 14.55
N GLY A 18 17.41 6.53 15.52
CA GLY A 18 16.23 6.74 16.38
C GLY A 18 15.52 5.42 16.77
N PRO A 19 14.42 5.46 17.54
CA PRO A 19 13.66 4.26 17.88
C PRO A 19 13.17 3.52 16.63
N ASP A 20 13.06 2.20 16.74
CA ASP A 20 12.68 1.33 15.63
C ASP A 20 11.23 1.60 15.22
N VAL A 21 11.03 1.87 13.92
CA VAL A 21 9.71 1.88 13.30
C VAL A 21 9.22 0.44 13.24
N ARG A 22 8.01 0.18 13.71
CA ARG A 22 7.42 -1.15 13.60
C ARG A 22 7.00 -1.37 12.15
N VAL A 23 7.46 -2.49 11.57
CA VAL A 23 7.09 -2.92 10.23
C VAL A 23 6.23 -4.18 10.33
N ASP A 24 5.01 -4.11 9.81
CA ASP A 24 4.13 -5.28 9.68
C ASP A 24 3.95 -5.61 8.18
N ARG A 25 4.21 -6.85 7.79
CA ARG A 25 4.04 -7.34 6.42
C ARG A 25 2.66 -7.97 6.25
N LEU A 26 1.90 -7.53 5.25
CA LEU A 26 0.58 -8.07 4.91
C LEU A 26 0.56 -8.40 3.41
N GLY A 27 0.81 -9.66 3.05
CA GLY A 27 0.96 -10.02 1.63
C GLY A 27 2.10 -9.26 0.98
N GLU A 28 1.80 -8.48 -0.06
CA GLU A 28 2.82 -7.73 -0.83
C GLU A 28 3.15 -6.32 -0.30
N ILE A 29 2.50 -5.88 0.79
CA ILE A 29 2.67 -4.55 1.39
C ILE A 29 3.36 -4.62 2.75
N ASP A 30 4.37 -3.77 2.93
CA ASP A 30 5.06 -3.55 4.21
C ASP A 30 4.56 -2.24 4.83
N LEU A 31 3.90 -2.31 6.00
CA LEU A 31 3.35 -1.18 6.75
C LEU A 31 4.32 -0.70 7.83
N TYR A 32 4.81 0.52 7.67
CA TYR A 32 5.70 1.24 8.58
C TYR A 32 4.84 2.11 9.51
N ARG A 33 4.78 1.73 10.78
CA ARG A 33 3.88 2.36 11.75
C ARG A 33 4.61 3.34 12.66
N PRO A 34 4.07 4.55 12.85
CA PRO A 34 4.62 5.49 13.81
C PRO A 34 4.45 4.93 15.23
N PRO A 35 5.28 5.36 16.19
CA PRO A 35 5.06 5.05 17.60
C PRO A 35 3.72 5.63 18.06
N GLY A 36 2.85 4.79 18.61
CA GLY A 36 1.52 5.19 19.10
C GLY A 36 0.37 4.48 18.38
N THR A 37 -0.85 4.91 18.71
CA THR A 37 -2.10 4.33 18.21
C THR A 37 -3.05 5.38 17.62
N ALA A 38 -2.61 6.63 17.52
CA ALA A 38 -3.42 7.70 16.93
C ALA A 38 -3.66 7.41 15.45
N ARG A 39 -4.88 7.66 15.00
CA ARG A 39 -5.25 7.58 13.59
C ARG A 39 -4.72 8.83 12.89
N GLY A 40 -4.07 8.67 11.74
CA GLY A 40 -3.45 9.78 11.01
C GLY A 40 -3.38 9.54 9.51
N GLY A 41 -2.78 10.48 8.79
CA GLY A 41 -2.58 10.34 7.35
C GLY A 41 -1.59 9.23 7.00
N ALA A 42 -1.66 8.77 5.76
CA ALA A 42 -0.78 7.71 5.25
C ALA A 42 -0.20 8.00 3.87
N ILE A 43 0.99 7.42 3.60
CA ILE A 43 1.64 7.49 2.30
C ILE A 43 1.88 6.06 1.78
N LEU A 44 1.42 5.76 0.56
CA LEU A 44 1.85 4.59 -0.18
C LEU A 44 3.00 4.97 -1.13
N PHE A 45 4.16 4.35 -0.94
CA PHE A 45 5.32 4.46 -1.83
C PHE A 45 5.28 3.31 -2.85
N VAL A 46 5.26 3.66 -4.13
CA VAL A 46 5.10 2.73 -5.26
C VAL A 46 6.40 2.71 -6.08
N HIS A 47 7.12 1.60 -6.02
CA HIS A 47 8.47 1.51 -6.58
C HIS A 47 8.50 1.54 -8.11
N GLY A 48 9.62 1.94 -8.69
CA GLY A 48 9.81 1.86 -10.14
C GLY A 48 9.93 0.45 -10.70
N GLY A 49 9.97 0.35 -12.02
CA GLY A 49 10.24 -0.86 -12.78
C GLY A 49 10.33 -0.54 -14.28
N PRO A 50 10.61 -1.52 -15.15
CA PRO A 50 11.10 -2.86 -14.82
C PRO A 50 12.48 -2.85 -14.16
N GLY A 51 12.74 -3.85 -13.33
CA GLY A 51 14.03 -4.09 -12.70
C GLY A 51 14.92 -5.01 -13.55
N PRO A 52 16.17 -5.24 -13.14
CA PRO A 52 17.03 -6.24 -13.78
C PRO A 52 16.43 -7.65 -13.70
N ALA A 53 16.67 -8.47 -14.73
CA ALA A 53 16.29 -9.88 -14.72
C ALA A 53 17.00 -10.64 -13.57
N GLY A 54 16.32 -11.61 -12.96
CA GLY A 54 16.87 -12.43 -11.88
C GLY A 54 17.01 -11.69 -10.54
N LEU A 55 16.14 -10.71 -10.31
CA LEU A 55 16.10 -9.89 -9.10
C LEU A 55 15.96 -10.76 -7.84
N GLU A 56 16.99 -10.76 -6.97
CA GLU A 56 17.02 -11.60 -5.76
C GLU A 56 16.27 -11.00 -4.57
N VAL A 57 16.21 -9.66 -4.50
CA VAL A 57 15.64 -8.91 -3.37
C VAL A 57 14.60 -7.95 -3.92
N MET A 58 13.33 -8.12 -3.54
CA MET A 58 12.25 -7.30 -4.06
C MET A 58 12.34 -5.83 -3.62
N PRO A 59 11.80 -4.88 -4.40
CA PRO A 59 11.92 -3.46 -4.12
C PRO A 59 11.48 -3.01 -2.73
N ARG A 60 10.45 -3.60 -2.11
CA ARG A 60 10.07 -3.27 -0.72
C ARG A 60 11.20 -3.43 0.30
N GLU A 61 12.19 -4.27 -0.02
CA GLU A 61 13.36 -4.52 0.83
C GLU A 61 14.57 -3.63 0.47
N TRP A 62 14.49 -2.83 -0.60
CA TRP A 62 15.57 -1.94 -1.01
C TRP A 62 15.75 -0.76 -0.03
N PRO A 63 16.99 -0.36 0.29
CA PRO A 63 17.24 0.70 1.27
C PRO A 63 16.51 2.02 0.98
N VAL A 64 16.36 2.39 -0.29
CA VAL A 64 15.69 3.63 -0.70
C VAL A 64 14.23 3.69 -0.24
N TYR A 65 13.42 2.67 -0.53
CA TYR A 65 12.00 2.67 -0.19
C TYR A 65 11.77 2.46 1.31
N LYS A 66 12.57 1.59 1.95
CA LYS A 66 12.59 1.50 3.42
C LYS A 66 12.93 2.84 4.06
N GLY A 67 13.85 3.59 3.46
CA GLY A 67 14.28 4.91 3.88
C GLY A 67 13.15 5.94 3.83
N TYR A 68 12.45 6.06 2.69
CA TYR A 68 11.28 6.92 2.56
C TYR A 68 10.18 6.57 3.58
N ALA A 69 9.81 5.29 3.67
CA ALA A 69 8.75 4.85 4.57
C ALA A 69 9.10 5.06 6.04
N THR A 70 10.35 4.78 6.43
CA THR A 70 10.85 5.05 7.78
C THR A 70 10.88 6.55 8.08
N ALA A 71 11.27 7.39 7.13
CA ALA A 71 11.29 8.84 7.30
C ALA A 71 9.89 9.41 7.54
N ALA A 72 8.89 8.95 6.78
CA ALA A 72 7.49 9.32 6.98
C ALA A 72 6.95 8.80 8.32
N ALA A 73 7.22 7.53 8.66
CA ALA A 73 6.75 6.93 9.92
C ALA A 73 7.30 7.60 11.17
N ARG A 74 8.55 8.04 11.15
CA ARG A 74 9.15 8.79 12.27
C ARG A 74 8.58 10.19 12.44
N ARG A 75 7.92 10.71 11.41
CA ARG A 75 7.22 12.00 11.44
C ARG A 75 5.73 11.83 11.75
N GLY A 76 5.30 10.64 12.18
CA GLY A 76 3.98 10.40 12.75
C GLY A 76 2.93 9.89 11.77
N LEU A 77 3.27 9.64 10.51
CA LEU A 77 2.35 9.08 9.51
C LEU A 77 2.46 7.56 9.45
N VAL A 78 1.41 6.88 9.00
CA VAL A 78 1.57 5.50 8.53
C VAL A 78 2.20 5.55 7.14
N ALA A 79 3.21 4.75 6.89
CA ALA A 79 3.81 4.62 5.57
C ALA A 79 3.72 3.19 5.08
N ALA A 80 3.66 3.00 3.76
CA ALA A 80 3.60 1.69 3.17
C ALA A 80 4.48 1.59 1.93
N VAL A 81 5.09 0.44 1.71
CA VAL A 81 5.75 0.09 0.45
C VAL A 81 5.07 -1.16 -0.11
N VAL A 82 4.65 -1.10 -1.37
CA VAL A 82 4.01 -2.22 -2.07
C VAL A 82 4.99 -2.80 -3.08
N ASP A 83 5.14 -4.13 -3.11
CA ASP A 83 5.71 -4.84 -4.25
C ASP A 83 4.64 -5.06 -5.33
N HIS A 84 4.98 -4.80 -6.59
CA HIS A 84 4.06 -5.02 -7.71
C HIS A 84 4.77 -5.53 -8.97
N SER A 85 3.99 -6.16 -9.83
CA SER A 85 4.43 -6.97 -10.97
C SER A 85 5.17 -6.18 -12.06
N LEU A 86 5.02 -4.85 -12.14
CA LEU A 86 5.77 -4.01 -13.09
C LEU A 86 7.30 -4.17 -12.94
N ILE A 87 7.80 -4.57 -11.77
CA ILE A 87 9.23 -4.86 -11.61
C ILE A 87 9.73 -5.96 -12.56
N HIS A 88 8.84 -6.84 -13.03
CA HIS A 88 9.17 -7.95 -13.92
C HIS A 88 9.04 -7.63 -15.41
N GLY A 89 8.41 -6.51 -15.78
CA GLY A 89 8.23 -6.13 -17.17
C GLY A 89 7.05 -5.20 -17.41
N LEU A 90 7.11 -4.46 -18.53
CA LEU A 90 6.03 -3.55 -18.95
C LEU A 90 4.77 -4.29 -19.41
N ASP A 91 4.90 -5.56 -19.81
CA ASP A 91 3.76 -6.46 -20.08
C ASP A 91 2.88 -6.71 -18.84
N ARG A 92 3.36 -6.33 -17.65
CA ARG A 92 2.64 -6.43 -16.38
C ARG A 92 2.04 -5.12 -15.90
N LEU A 93 2.05 -4.07 -16.73
CA LEU A 93 1.61 -2.73 -16.34
C LEU A 93 0.16 -2.72 -15.80
N VAL A 94 -0.76 -3.36 -16.52
CA VAL A 94 -2.17 -3.47 -16.11
C VAL A 94 -2.32 -4.23 -14.77
N ALA A 95 -1.64 -5.37 -14.62
CA ALA A 95 -1.66 -6.14 -13.39
C ALA A 95 -1.09 -5.34 -12.21
N ALA A 96 -0.01 -4.58 -12.44
CA ALA A 96 0.58 -3.72 -11.43
C ALA A 96 -0.36 -2.58 -11.01
N ALA A 97 -1.17 -2.03 -11.93
CA ALA A 97 -2.19 -1.04 -11.58
C ALA A 97 -3.23 -1.62 -10.60
N ASP A 98 -3.72 -2.84 -10.88
CA ASP A 98 -4.69 -3.53 -10.01
C ASP A 98 -4.08 -3.86 -8.63
N GLU A 99 -2.81 -4.28 -8.59
CA GLU A 99 -2.08 -4.55 -7.34
C GLU A 99 -1.86 -3.29 -6.50
N VAL A 100 -1.56 -2.15 -7.13
CA VAL A 100 -1.43 -0.85 -6.45
C VAL A 100 -2.78 -0.37 -5.93
N GLU A 101 -3.86 -0.48 -6.70
CA GLU A 101 -5.23 -0.20 -6.22
C GLU A 101 -5.55 -1.06 -4.98
N ALA A 102 -5.10 -2.32 -4.99
CA ALA A 102 -5.29 -3.20 -3.84
C ALA A 102 -4.47 -2.82 -2.62
N ALA A 103 -3.22 -2.43 -2.79
CA ALA A 103 -2.39 -1.91 -1.72
C ALA A 103 -2.99 -0.64 -1.09
N VAL A 104 -3.61 0.24 -1.90
CA VAL A 104 -4.37 1.39 -1.38
C VAL A 104 -5.53 0.95 -0.49
N GLY A 105 -6.28 -0.08 -0.90
CA GLY A 105 -7.37 -0.61 -0.08
C GLY A 105 -6.90 -1.21 1.25
N VAL A 106 -5.80 -1.96 1.24
CA VAL A 106 -5.19 -2.49 2.47
C VAL A 106 -4.73 -1.36 3.39
N LEU A 107 -4.04 -0.35 2.83
CA LEU A 107 -3.57 0.80 3.60
C LEU A 107 -4.73 1.58 4.23
N ARG A 108 -5.79 1.86 3.47
CA ARG A 108 -6.97 2.60 3.96
C ARG A 108 -7.79 1.82 4.99
N SER A 109 -7.73 0.50 4.97
CA SER A 109 -8.43 -0.36 5.93
C SER A 109 -7.70 -0.47 7.27
N ASP A 110 -6.47 0.03 7.35
CA ASP A 110 -5.72 0.01 8.58
C ASP A 110 -6.36 0.90 9.67
N PRO A 111 -6.57 0.39 10.89
CA PRO A 111 -7.25 1.15 11.95
C PRO A 111 -6.49 2.41 12.41
N ARG A 112 -5.19 2.54 12.08
CA ARG A 112 -4.38 3.72 12.36
C ARG A 112 -4.33 4.70 11.19
N VAL A 113 -4.94 4.37 10.07
CA VAL A 113 -5.03 5.25 8.90
C VAL A 113 -6.39 5.93 8.89
N ASP A 114 -6.35 7.25 8.71
CA ASP A 114 -7.52 8.00 8.27
C ASP A 114 -7.70 7.73 6.77
N PRO A 115 -8.77 7.01 6.37
CA PRO A 115 -8.98 6.56 5.01
C PRO A 115 -9.25 7.75 4.08
N ASP A 116 -9.48 8.95 4.60
CA ASP A 116 -9.67 10.17 3.83
C ASP A 116 -8.40 11.03 3.76
N ARG A 117 -7.27 10.57 4.33
CA ARG A 117 -5.98 11.27 4.31
C ARG A 117 -4.88 10.36 3.80
N VAL A 118 -4.95 9.99 2.53
CA VAL A 118 -3.92 9.15 1.89
C VAL A 118 -3.25 9.90 0.74
N GLY A 119 -1.93 9.82 0.67
CA GLY A 119 -1.12 10.27 -0.46
C GLY A 119 -0.44 9.11 -1.18
N LEU A 120 -0.26 9.25 -2.49
CA LEU A 120 0.41 8.25 -3.33
C LEU A 120 1.71 8.83 -3.89
N TRP A 121 2.80 8.07 -3.81
CA TRP A 121 4.10 8.52 -4.28
C TRP A 121 4.73 7.48 -5.20
N PHE A 122 4.79 7.82 -6.50
CA PHE A 122 5.30 6.95 -7.57
C PHE A 122 6.71 7.34 -7.99
N PHE A 123 7.55 6.33 -8.23
CA PHE A 123 8.94 6.49 -8.61
C PHE A 123 9.20 5.87 -9.98
N SER A 124 9.99 6.54 -10.83
CA SER A 124 10.46 5.95 -12.11
C SER A 124 9.31 5.33 -12.92
N GLY A 125 9.41 4.06 -13.32
CA GLY A 125 8.40 3.33 -14.09
C GLY A 125 6.98 3.39 -13.53
N ALA A 126 6.82 3.47 -12.21
CA ALA A 126 5.50 3.57 -11.59
C ALA A 126 4.79 4.90 -11.87
N GLY A 127 5.47 5.89 -12.47
CA GLY A 127 4.82 7.08 -13.02
C GLY A 127 3.71 6.74 -14.03
N LEU A 128 3.83 5.62 -14.75
CA LEU A 128 2.80 5.11 -15.66
C LEU A 128 1.51 4.68 -14.96
N LEU A 129 1.58 4.37 -13.66
CA LEU A 129 0.42 3.95 -12.86
C LEU A 129 -0.34 5.15 -12.27
N ALA A 130 0.19 6.38 -12.40
CA ALA A 130 -0.37 7.56 -11.76
C ALA A 130 -1.61 8.13 -12.47
N GLY A 131 -1.77 7.87 -13.78
CA GLY A 131 -2.78 8.51 -14.61
C GLY A 131 -4.21 8.30 -14.13
N GLU A 132 -4.58 7.06 -13.77
CA GLU A 132 -5.92 6.73 -13.24
C GLU A 132 -6.26 7.53 -11.98
N TRP A 133 -5.29 7.77 -11.10
CA TRP A 133 -5.48 8.56 -9.87
C TRP A 133 -5.62 10.06 -10.15
N LEU A 134 -4.86 10.56 -11.13
CA LEU A 134 -4.95 11.93 -11.62
C LEU A 134 -6.25 12.18 -12.41
N ASP A 135 -6.83 11.13 -12.98
CA ASP A 135 -8.08 11.19 -13.71
C ASP A 135 -9.30 11.15 -12.79
N SER A 136 -9.36 10.12 -11.95
CA SER A 136 -10.48 9.87 -11.03
C SER A 136 -10.51 10.82 -9.84
N ARG A 137 -9.34 11.29 -9.38
CA ARG A 137 -9.14 12.19 -8.24
C ARG A 137 -10.06 11.85 -7.06
N PRO A 138 -9.94 10.66 -6.45
CA PRO A 138 -10.86 10.24 -5.40
C PRO A 138 -10.87 11.22 -4.23
N ASP A 139 -12.03 11.43 -3.59
CA ASP A 139 -12.14 12.43 -2.52
C ASP A 139 -11.13 12.21 -1.40
N TRP A 140 -10.83 10.96 -1.04
CA TRP A 140 -9.86 10.61 0.00
C TRP A 140 -8.38 10.89 -0.35
N LEU A 141 -8.07 11.08 -1.63
CA LEU A 141 -6.70 11.25 -2.11
C LEU A 141 -6.25 12.69 -1.85
N ARG A 142 -5.16 12.86 -1.10
CA ARG A 142 -4.66 14.17 -0.69
C ARG A 142 -3.54 14.71 -1.55
N PHE A 143 -2.73 13.84 -2.14
CA PHE A 143 -1.71 14.23 -3.10
C PHE A 143 -1.27 13.06 -3.98
N VAL A 144 -0.70 13.39 -5.14
CA VAL A 144 0.15 12.50 -5.94
C VAL A 144 1.55 13.09 -6.02
N ALA A 145 2.57 12.30 -5.71
CA ALA A 145 3.96 12.68 -5.87
C ALA A 145 4.63 11.78 -6.91
N LEU A 146 5.41 12.39 -7.79
CA LEU A 146 6.11 11.75 -8.90
C LEU A 146 7.59 12.11 -8.78
N THR A 147 8.46 11.10 -8.72
CA THR A 147 9.91 11.32 -8.60
C THR A 147 10.62 10.61 -9.74
N TYR A 148 11.32 11.40 -10.57
CA TYR A 148 11.94 10.99 -11.84
C TYR A 148 11.06 10.05 -12.69
N PRO A 149 9.76 10.39 -12.92
CA PRO A 149 8.80 9.42 -13.44
C PRO A 149 9.02 9.08 -14.92
N LEU A 150 8.68 7.86 -15.30
CA LEU A 150 8.33 7.50 -16.67
C LEU A 150 6.85 7.87 -16.88
N LEU A 151 6.56 8.69 -17.89
CA LEU A 151 5.21 9.23 -18.13
C LEU A 151 4.64 8.93 -19.53
N ALA A 152 5.40 8.23 -20.36
CA ALA A 152 4.94 7.70 -21.64
C ALA A 152 5.29 6.22 -21.72
N THR A 153 4.31 5.41 -22.11
CA THR A 153 4.48 3.99 -22.41
C THR A 153 5.32 3.83 -23.68
N PRO A 154 6.29 2.90 -23.70
CA PRO A 154 6.99 2.56 -24.94
C PRO A 154 6.04 1.90 -25.95
N PRO A 155 6.32 2.02 -27.27
CA PRO A 155 5.51 1.37 -28.29
C PRO A 155 5.34 -0.14 -28.08
N GLY A 156 4.10 -0.62 -28.22
CA GLY A 156 3.77 -2.06 -28.09
C GLY A 156 3.46 -2.52 -26.66
N VAL A 157 3.34 -1.59 -25.71
CA VAL A 157 2.79 -1.80 -24.37
C VAL A 157 1.37 -1.26 -24.36
N ASP A 158 0.46 -1.94 -23.65
CA ASP A 158 -0.90 -1.42 -23.47
C ASP A 158 -0.86 -0.12 -22.65
N ASP A 159 -1.49 0.93 -23.18
CA ASP A 159 -1.52 2.23 -22.54
C ASP A 159 -2.55 2.25 -21.41
N LEU A 160 -2.13 2.72 -20.24
CA LEU A 160 -3.05 3.21 -19.21
C LEU A 160 -3.37 4.68 -19.49
N VAL A 161 -4.27 5.27 -18.70
CA VAL A 161 -4.55 6.70 -18.76
C VAL A 161 -3.23 7.50 -18.67
N THR A 162 -3.01 8.38 -19.65
CA THR A 162 -1.77 9.16 -19.71
C THR A 162 -1.86 10.36 -18.77
N ALA A 163 -0.91 10.47 -17.84
CA ALA A 163 -0.90 11.53 -16.83
C ALA A 163 -0.98 12.94 -17.43
N ALA A 164 -0.32 13.19 -18.57
CA ALA A 164 -0.31 14.49 -19.25
C ALA A 164 -1.69 14.88 -19.82
N GLU A 165 -2.54 13.91 -20.17
CA GLU A 165 -3.87 14.19 -20.73
C GLU A 165 -4.86 14.62 -19.64
N VAL A 166 -4.64 14.20 -18.40
CA VAL A 166 -5.62 14.32 -17.31
C VAL A 166 -5.20 15.28 -16.20
N ILE A 167 -3.92 15.69 -16.15
CA ILE A 167 -3.40 16.59 -15.11
C ILE A 167 -4.10 17.94 -15.08
N GLY A 168 -4.57 18.45 -16.21
CA GLY A 168 -5.28 19.73 -16.32
C GLY A 168 -6.75 19.74 -15.88
N LYS A 169 -7.31 18.61 -15.38
CA LYS A 169 -8.72 18.55 -14.94
C LYS A 169 -9.00 19.43 -13.71
N HIS A 170 -10.24 19.93 -13.63
CA HIS A 170 -10.70 21.01 -12.74
C HIS A 170 -10.74 20.74 -11.23
N LYS A 171 -10.55 19.50 -10.76
CA LYS A 171 -10.60 19.22 -9.32
C LYS A 171 -9.21 19.36 -8.71
N ASP A 172 -9.04 20.25 -7.74
CA ASP A 172 -7.74 20.49 -7.12
C ASP A 172 -7.22 19.25 -6.38
N LEU A 173 -6.23 18.59 -6.98
CA LEU A 173 -5.44 17.54 -6.37
C LEU A 173 -3.98 18.03 -6.37
N PRO A 174 -3.34 18.23 -5.21
CA PRO A 174 -1.93 18.58 -5.15
C PRO A 174 -1.06 17.54 -5.85
N VAL A 175 -0.22 17.98 -6.79
CA VAL A 175 0.72 17.11 -7.50
C VAL A 175 2.14 17.64 -7.40
N LEU A 176 3.03 16.83 -6.83
CA LEU A 176 4.46 17.13 -6.75
C LEU A 176 5.23 16.38 -7.82
N LEU A 177 6.05 17.08 -8.59
CA LEU A 177 7.01 16.50 -9.53
C LEU A 177 8.44 16.81 -9.09
N THR A 178 9.23 15.77 -8.83
CA THR A 178 10.68 15.89 -8.58
C THR A 178 11.45 15.45 -9.82
N ARG A 179 12.18 16.37 -10.45
CA ARG A 179 12.89 16.14 -11.72
C ARG A 179 14.39 15.95 -11.52
N ALA A 180 14.94 14.92 -12.16
CA ALA A 180 16.38 14.76 -12.32
C ALA A 180 16.87 15.65 -13.47
N GLY A 181 17.93 16.43 -13.25
CA GLY A 181 18.49 17.32 -14.27
C GLY A 181 19.42 16.62 -15.26
N LEU A 182 20.01 15.48 -14.87
CA LEU A 182 20.80 14.59 -15.72
C LEU A 182 19.97 13.37 -16.14
N GLU A 183 18.73 13.61 -16.53
CA GLU A 183 17.78 12.57 -16.92
C GLU A 183 18.04 12.09 -18.36
N ARG A 184 17.63 10.85 -18.63
CA ARG A 184 17.66 10.28 -19.97
C ARG A 184 16.66 10.98 -20.88
N GLU A 185 17.03 11.21 -22.14
CA GLU A 185 16.19 11.94 -23.09
C GLU A 185 14.81 11.29 -23.28
N GLU A 186 14.76 9.95 -23.29
CA GLU A 186 13.52 9.17 -23.38
C GLU A 186 12.51 9.44 -22.26
N LEU A 187 12.97 9.90 -21.09
CA LEU A 187 12.12 10.26 -19.95
C LEU A 187 11.87 11.77 -19.89
N ALA A 188 12.88 12.57 -20.22
CA ALA A 188 12.81 14.02 -20.13
C ALA A 188 11.76 14.64 -21.07
N GLY A 189 11.58 14.08 -22.27
CA GLY A 189 10.57 14.55 -23.23
C GLY A 189 9.13 14.46 -22.69
N PRO A 190 8.63 13.25 -22.35
CA PRO A 190 7.31 13.08 -21.74
C PRO A 190 7.12 13.88 -20.44
N VAL A 191 8.17 14.03 -19.64
CA VAL A 191 8.13 14.89 -18.44
C VAL A 191 7.93 16.36 -18.80
N ALA A 192 8.55 16.86 -19.86
CA ALA A 192 8.34 18.23 -20.32
C ALA A 192 6.90 18.46 -20.81
N GLU A 193 6.31 17.49 -21.52
CA GLU A 193 4.91 17.52 -21.94
C GLU A 193 3.97 17.56 -20.73
N PHE A 194 4.20 16.70 -19.73
CA PHE A 194 3.45 16.70 -18.48
C PHE A 194 3.54 18.03 -17.73
N VAL A 195 4.74 18.64 -17.66
CA VAL A 195 4.93 19.97 -17.06
C VAL A 195 4.15 21.04 -17.83
N SER A 196 4.19 21.00 -19.16
CA SER A 196 3.43 21.94 -19.99
C SER A 196 1.92 21.79 -19.80
N ALA A 197 1.43 20.55 -19.66
CA ALA A 197 0.00 20.28 -19.47
C ALA A 197 -0.49 20.64 -18.06
N GLY A 198 0.32 20.36 -17.03
CA GLY A 198 -0.04 20.64 -15.64
C GLY A 198 0.09 22.11 -15.25
N GLY A 199 1.07 22.83 -15.80
CA GLY A 199 1.27 24.25 -15.54
C GLY A 199 1.29 24.58 -14.03
N ALA A 200 0.40 25.46 -13.60
CA ALA A 200 0.28 25.88 -12.20
C ALA A 200 -0.29 24.81 -11.25
N ALA A 201 -0.79 23.68 -11.77
CA ALA A 201 -1.25 22.56 -10.95
C ALA A 201 -0.11 21.71 -10.37
N LEU A 202 1.14 21.96 -10.79
CA LEU A 202 2.32 21.21 -10.36
C LEU A 202 3.18 22.02 -9.40
N ASP A 203 3.50 21.43 -8.26
CA ASP A 203 4.67 21.80 -7.49
C ASP A 203 5.89 21.07 -8.06
N ILE A 204 6.98 21.80 -8.31
CA ILE A 204 8.19 21.24 -8.93
C ILE A 204 9.40 21.38 -8.01
N ILE A 205 10.14 20.27 -7.85
CA ILE A 205 11.46 20.24 -7.24
C ILE A 205 12.45 19.79 -8.31
N ASP A 206 13.40 20.67 -8.64
CA ASP A 206 14.49 20.35 -9.55
C ASP A 206 15.72 19.85 -8.80
N VAL A 207 16.35 18.80 -9.34
CA VAL A 207 17.65 18.28 -8.91
C VAL A 207 18.62 18.38 -10.08
N PRO A 208 19.16 19.58 -10.38
CA PRO A 208 19.93 19.84 -11.60
C PRO A 208 21.08 18.88 -11.89
N LYS A 209 21.76 18.35 -10.87
CA LYS A 209 22.88 17.41 -11.03
C LYS A 209 22.50 15.97 -10.69
N GLY A 210 21.23 15.71 -10.39
CA GLY A 210 20.73 14.39 -10.07
C GLY A 210 20.53 13.56 -11.34
N HIS A 211 20.95 12.31 -11.28
CA HIS A 211 20.61 11.26 -12.24
C HIS A 211 19.26 10.62 -11.91
N HIS A 212 18.75 9.79 -12.81
CA HIS A 212 17.66 8.88 -12.52
C HIS A 212 17.99 8.01 -11.30
N GLY A 213 17.20 8.09 -10.22
CA GLY A 213 17.53 7.44 -8.94
C GLY A 213 18.57 8.19 -8.09
N PHE A 214 18.62 9.52 -8.18
CA PHE A 214 19.54 10.37 -7.39
C PHE A 214 19.45 10.15 -5.88
N ASP A 215 18.33 9.62 -5.38
CA ASP A 215 18.06 9.32 -3.97
C ASP A 215 18.70 8.02 -3.47
N MET A 216 19.38 7.28 -4.35
CA MET A 216 20.24 6.14 -4.01
C MET A 216 21.61 6.18 -4.73
N LEU A 217 21.73 6.90 -5.84
CA LEU A 217 22.97 6.98 -6.61
C LEU A 217 23.82 8.20 -6.23
N ASP A 218 23.18 9.34 -6.04
CA ASP A 218 23.86 10.62 -5.89
C ASP A 218 23.82 11.06 -4.44
N HIS A 219 24.79 10.61 -3.63
CA HIS A 219 24.93 11.02 -2.23
C HIS A 219 25.46 12.45 -2.05
N THR A 220 24.78 13.42 -2.66
CA THR A 220 25.08 14.85 -2.62
C THR A 220 24.13 15.59 -1.68
N GLU A 221 24.53 16.78 -1.24
CA GLU A 221 23.64 17.67 -0.46
C GLU A 221 22.42 18.13 -1.27
N GLU A 222 22.53 18.25 -2.59
CA GLU A 222 21.42 18.60 -3.48
C GLU A 222 20.34 17.50 -3.46
N SER A 223 20.75 16.24 -3.62
CA SER A 223 19.87 15.08 -3.52
C SER A 223 19.21 14.98 -2.14
N ARG A 224 19.98 15.15 -1.05
CA ARG A 224 19.44 15.15 0.33
C ARG A 224 18.39 16.24 0.52
N ALA A 225 18.67 17.45 0.03
CA ALA A 225 17.76 18.59 0.14
C ALA A 225 16.47 18.35 -0.66
N ALA A 226 16.57 17.80 -1.88
CA ALA A 226 15.41 17.47 -2.71
C ALA A 226 14.51 16.42 -2.04
N VAL A 227 15.09 15.30 -1.58
CA VAL A 227 14.33 14.25 -0.87
C VAL A 227 13.68 14.79 0.40
N THR A 228 14.42 15.59 1.19
CA THR A 228 13.88 16.19 2.42
C THR A 228 12.72 17.13 2.11
N LYS A 229 12.86 18.00 1.10
CA LYS A 229 11.82 18.94 0.68
C LYS A 229 10.57 18.20 0.17
N ALA A 230 10.74 17.13 -0.59
CA ALA A 230 9.62 16.33 -1.08
C ALA A 230 8.87 15.63 0.07
N LEU A 231 9.60 15.06 1.05
CA LEU A 231 9.00 14.48 2.25
C LEU A 231 8.25 15.53 3.08
N ASP A 232 8.85 16.71 3.28
CA ASP A 232 8.21 17.80 4.02
C ASP A 232 6.92 18.26 3.33
N TRP A 233 6.95 18.39 1.99
CA TRP A 233 5.77 18.73 1.18
C TRP A 233 4.66 17.69 1.31
N ALA A 234 5.00 16.39 1.17
CA ALA A 234 4.04 15.30 1.24
C ALA A 234 3.37 15.23 2.63
N ILE A 235 4.15 15.39 3.69
CA ILE A 235 3.65 15.36 5.07
C ILE A 235 2.76 16.57 5.37
N ALA A 236 3.10 17.75 4.85
CA ALA A 236 2.28 18.94 5.03
C ALA A 236 0.87 18.76 4.42
N HIS A 237 0.77 18.11 3.25
CA HIS A 237 -0.52 17.80 2.60
C HIS A 237 -1.31 16.69 3.30
N LEU A 238 -0.70 16.01 4.27
CA LEU A 238 -1.36 15.04 5.14
C LEU A 238 -1.55 15.55 6.57
N GLY A 239 -1.26 16.83 6.85
CA GLY A 239 -1.49 17.49 8.15
C GLY A 239 -2.96 17.51 8.56
N GLU A 240 -3.24 17.84 9.83
CA GLU A 240 -4.62 17.92 10.35
C GLU A 240 -5.39 19.07 9.67
N GLU A 241 -6.65 18.85 9.33
CA GLU A 241 -7.57 19.99 9.23
C GLU A 241 -7.67 20.63 10.62
N PRO A 242 -7.72 21.97 10.73
CA PRO A 242 -7.96 22.60 12.00
C PRO A 242 -9.29 22.09 12.54
N GLY A 243 -9.27 21.48 13.73
CA GLY A 243 -10.50 21.31 14.51
C GLY A 243 -11.19 22.66 14.70
N ASP A 244 -12.49 22.67 14.97
CA ASP A 244 -13.32 23.86 15.20
C ASP A 244 -12.77 24.85 16.25
N ASP A 245 -11.73 24.47 16.98
CA ASP A 245 -11.01 25.23 18.00
C ASP A 245 -9.61 25.75 17.59
N GLY A 246 -9.18 25.55 16.34
CA GLY A 246 -8.11 26.31 15.69
C GLY A 246 -6.71 26.20 16.32
N LYS A 247 -6.40 25.13 17.06
CA LYS A 247 -5.11 24.96 17.73
C LYS A 247 -4.30 23.79 17.16
N LEU A 248 -3.13 24.12 16.59
CA LEU A 248 -2.08 23.18 16.23
C LEU A 248 -1.53 22.50 17.49
N LEU A 249 -1.56 21.16 17.56
CA LEU A 249 -1.01 20.41 18.70
C LEU A 249 0.52 20.29 18.71
N VAL A 250 1.22 20.88 17.73
CA VAL A 250 2.69 21.00 17.76
C VAL A 250 3.10 22.35 17.15
N PRO A 251 3.71 23.28 17.92
CA PRO A 251 4.26 24.49 17.33
C PRO A 251 5.49 24.15 16.47
N PRO A 252 5.67 24.78 15.30
CA PRO A 252 6.87 24.60 14.49
C PRO A 252 8.11 24.96 15.31
N PRO A 253 9.25 24.26 15.12
CA PRO A 253 10.48 24.56 15.85
C PRO A 253 10.85 26.02 15.62
N ALA A 254 11.14 26.74 16.71
CA ALA A 254 11.47 28.16 16.66
C ALA A 254 12.66 28.38 15.71
N ALA A 255 12.45 29.19 14.67
CA ALA A 255 13.49 29.62 13.77
C ALA A 255 14.63 30.28 14.58
N LYS A 256 15.80 29.62 14.63
CA LYS A 256 17.00 30.23 15.20
C LYS A 256 17.39 31.41 14.32
N LYS A 257 17.18 32.62 14.82
CA LYS A 257 17.74 33.85 14.25
C LYS A 257 19.27 33.71 14.26
N THR A 258 19.86 33.45 13.10
CA THR A 258 21.31 33.55 12.89
C THR A 258 21.68 35.02 12.85
N THR A 259 22.02 35.56 14.02
CA THR A 259 22.64 36.88 14.11
C THR A 259 24.06 36.76 13.56
N SER A 260 24.27 37.33 12.37
CA SER A 260 25.60 37.52 11.78
C SER A 260 26.42 38.43 12.69
N THR A 261 27.37 37.86 13.43
CA THR A 261 28.48 38.63 14.00
C THR A 261 29.78 38.19 13.35
N ARG A 262 30.21 39.03 12.40
CA ARG A 262 31.57 39.13 11.89
C ARG A 262 32.54 39.29 13.07
N ARG A 263 33.43 38.32 13.28
CA ARG A 263 34.66 38.57 14.06
C ARG A 263 35.87 37.86 13.46
N THR A 264 36.92 38.66 13.40
CA THR A 264 38.23 38.44 12.82
C THR A 264 39.09 37.46 13.63
N THR A 265 39.84 36.65 12.88
CA THR A 265 41.15 36.02 13.18
C THR A 265 41.74 36.11 14.59
N SER A 266 42.10 34.95 15.17
CA SER A 266 43.46 34.68 15.68
C SER A 266 43.59 33.20 16.09
N ALA A 267 44.77 32.63 15.84
CA ALA A 267 45.16 31.26 16.07
C ALA A 267 45.56 30.99 17.54
N ALA A 268 45.26 29.78 18.02
CA ALA A 268 46.04 29.08 19.05
C ALA A 268 45.75 27.57 19.01
N LYS A 269 46.80 26.76 19.13
CA LYS A 269 46.85 25.28 19.22
C LYS A 269 47.85 24.97 20.36
N PRO A 270 47.98 23.73 20.86
CA PRO A 270 47.03 22.84 21.52
C PRO A 270 47.40 22.58 23.00
N ALA A 271 46.55 21.90 23.77
CA ALA A 271 46.99 21.16 24.96
C ALA A 271 46.23 19.83 25.10
N THR A 272 47.02 18.76 25.01
CA THR A 272 46.74 17.36 25.34
C THR A 272 46.55 17.15 26.85
N THR A 273 45.63 16.28 27.26
CA THR A 273 45.87 15.36 28.39
C THR A 273 45.01 14.12 28.26
N VAL A 274 45.70 12.98 28.19
CA VAL A 274 45.23 11.60 28.32
C VAL A 274 45.05 11.28 29.81
N LYS A 275 44.03 10.50 30.18
CA LYS A 275 44.12 9.67 31.39
C LYS A 275 43.37 8.34 31.20
N GLU A 276 44.12 7.29 31.47
CA GLU A 276 43.86 5.86 31.27
C GLU A 276 43.27 5.22 32.55
N ALA A 277 42.78 3.99 32.41
CA ALA A 277 41.97 3.18 33.35
C ALA A 277 42.69 2.68 34.62
N PRO A 278 42.01 1.83 35.43
CA PRO A 278 42.46 0.44 35.47
C PRO A 278 41.37 -0.66 35.55
N ALA A 279 41.79 -1.88 35.16
CA ALA A 279 41.15 -3.22 35.22
C ALA A 279 40.99 -3.75 36.67
N GLY A 280 40.31 -4.85 37.05
CA GLY A 280 39.62 -6.04 36.46
C GLY A 280 38.91 -6.78 37.63
N PRO A 281 38.62 -8.12 37.66
CA PRO A 281 39.01 -9.19 36.74
C PRO A 281 37.85 -10.15 36.32
N ALA A 282 38.25 -11.18 35.56
CA ALA A 282 37.44 -12.22 34.91
C ALA A 282 37.29 -13.51 35.74
N THR A 283 36.28 -14.32 35.42
CA THR A 283 36.37 -15.80 35.49
C THR A 283 35.50 -16.48 34.41
N ARG A 284 36.15 -17.40 33.69
CA ARG A 284 35.61 -18.41 32.75
C ARG A 284 34.72 -19.44 33.45
N GLN A 285 33.79 -20.07 32.72
CA GLN A 285 33.81 -21.53 32.42
C GLN A 285 32.71 -21.94 31.41
N THR A 286 33.04 -22.93 30.59
CA THR A 286 32.33 -23.49 29.42
C THR A 286 31.86 -24.96 29.70
N PRO A 287 31.12 -25.65 28.79
CA PRO A 287 30.07 -26.69 29.02
C PRO A 287 30.65 -28.15 28.96
N PRO A 288 29.98 -29.29 28.59
CA PRO A 288 28.58 -29.69 28.19
C PRO A 288 28.14 -31.03 28.90
N PRO A 289 27.42 -32.06 28.37
CA PRO A 289 26.62 -32.28 27.14
C PRO A 289 25.26 -33.04 27.30
N ALA A 290 24.56 -33.26 26.17
CA ALA A 290 23.41 -34.15 25.97
C ALA A 290 23.77 -35.65 25.96
N PRO A 291 22.79 -36.57 26.03
CA PRO A 291 22.58 -37.48 24.89
C PRO A 291 21.11 -37.87 24.57
N LYS A 292 21.00 -38.61 23.45
CA LYS A 292 19.85 -39.02 22.63
C LYS A 292 19.01 -40.20 23.17
N ALA A 293 17.83 -40.34 22.55
CA ALA A 293 17.18 -41.55 22.01
C ALA A 293 15.96 -42.18 22.73
N THR A 294 14.88 -42.29 21.94
CA THR A 294 13.62 -43.07 22.01
C THR A 294 13.86 -44.60 22.16
N PRO A 295 12.87 -45.52 22.42
CA PRO A 295 11.47 -45.54 21.93
C PRO A 295 10.35 -45.96 22.93
N ALA A 296 9.10 -45.83 22.45
CA ALA A 296 7.80 -46.23 23.06
C ALA A 296 7.69 -47.77 23.32
N PRO A 297 6.68 -48.34 24.04
CA PRO A 297 5.22 -48.18 23.77
C PRO A 297 4.27 -48.24 24.99
N SER A 298 3.07 -47.64 24.89
CA SER A 298 1.90 -48.02 25.71
C SER A 298 0.64 -47.33 25.16
N ALA A 299 -0.29 -48.06 24.54
CA ALA A 299 -1.43 -48.74 25.14
C ALA A 299 -2.71 -47.90 25.03
N ALA A 300 -3.68 -48.46 24.29
CA ALA A 300 -5.01 -47.92 24.03
C ALA A 300 -5.94 -48.07 25.27
N PRO A 301 -7.10 -47.38 25.30
CA PRO A 301 -7.80 -46.96 26.52
C PRO A 301 -8.98 -47.89 26.90
N PRO A 302 -9.63 -47.69 28.06
CA PRO A 302 -11.02 -48.07 28.22
C PRO A 302 -11.94 -46.86 28.04
N ALA A 303 -12.96 -47.09 27.23
CA ALA A 303 -14.12 -46.25 27.05
C ALA A 303 -15.05 -46.28 28.28
N ALA A 304 -15.65 -45.14 28.60
CA ALA A 304 -16.94 -45.10 29.26
C ALA A 304 -17.74 -43.91 28.71
N SER A 305 -18.80 -44.31 28.01
CA SER A 305 -19.88 -43.56 27.37
C SER A 305 -20.56 -42.51 28.24
N ALA A 306 -20.67 -41.29 27.70
CA ALA A 306 -21.82 -40.42 27.90
C ALA A 306 -22.28 -39.98 26.51
N GLN A 307 -23.23 -40.72 25.92
CA GLN A 307 -23.88 -40.30 24.68
C GLN A 307 -24.85 -39.16 25.04
N ALA A 308 -24.45 -37.92 24.75
CA ALA A 308 -25.43 -36.86 24.53
C ALA A 308 -26.33 -37.28 23.35
N PRO A 309 -27.64 -37.01 23.38
CA PRO A 309 -28.53 -37.41 22.30
C PRO A 309 -28.03 -36.80 20.98
N LEU A 310 -27.95 -37.62 19.92
CA LEU A 310 -27.63 -37.16 18.55
C LEU A 310 -28.51 -35.98 18.09
N ALA A 311 -29.71 -35.84 18.66
CA ALA A 311 -30.60 -34.71 18.43
C ALA A 311 -30.02 -33.38 18.96
N ASP A 312 -29.33 -33.38 20.10
CA ASP A 312 -28.78 -32.17 20.74
C ASP A 312 -27.49 -31.70 20.02
N LEU A 313 -26.66 -32.63 19.58
CA LEU A 313 -25.50 -32.34 18.72
C LEU A 313 -25.95 -31.89 17.31
N GLY A 314 -26.99 -32.50 16.75
CA GLY A 314 -27.59 -32.08 15.48
C GLY A 314 -28.18 -30.68 15.56
N MET A 315 -28.91 -30.35 16.63
CA MET A 315 -29.45 -29.00 16.85
C MET A 315 -28.35 -27.97 17.13
N ALA A 316 -27.31 -28.29 17.90
CA ALA A 316 -26.19 -27.38 18.15
C ALA A 316 -25.35 -27.14 16.87
N THR A 317 -25.17 -28.15 16.02
CA THR A 317 -24.46 -28.03 14.74
C THR A 317 -25.28 -27.22 13.72
N VAL A 318 -26.61 -27.40 13.68
CA VAL A 318 -27.51 -26.60 12.83
C VAL A 318 -27.65 -25.16 13.36
N ALA A 319 -27.67 -24.96 14.68
CA ALA A 319 -27.71 -23.64 15.30
C ALA A 319 -26.41 -22.83 15.04
N ALA A 320 -25.24 -23.49 15.06
CA ALA A 320 -23.96 -22.85 14.74
C ALA A 320 -23.85 -22.41 13.26
N VAL A 321 -24.61 -23.06 12.38
CA VAL A 321 -24.66 -22.80 10.92
C VAL A 321 -25.77 -21.80 10.53
N THR A 322 -26.60 -21.38 11.49
CA THR A 322 -27.74 -20.46 11.27
C THR A 322 -27.65 -19.15 12.04
N ALA A 323 -26.61 -18.95 12.87
CA ALA A 323 -26.36 -17.68 13.53
C ALA A 323 -25.79 -16.64 12.54
N ASP A 324 -26.32 -15.41 12.58
CA ASP A 324 -25.92 -14.30 11.70
C ASP A 324 -24.42 -13.95 11.87
N THR A 325 -23.61 -14.29 10.87
CA THR A 325 -22.16 -14.06 10.90
C THR A 325 -21.81 -12.64 10.42
N PRO A 326 -20.66 -12.07 10.83
CA PRO A 326 -20.16 -10.83 10.23
C PRO A 326 -20.05 -10.92 8.70
N ALA A 327 -19.68 -12.09 8.18
CA ALA A 327 -19.63 -12.36 6.74
C ALA A 327 -21.03 -12.24 6.10
N ALA A 328 -22.06 -12.84 6.70
CA ALA A 328 -23.44 -12.74 6.22
C ALA A 328 -23.94 -11.29 6.14
N ARG A 329 -23.53 -10.43 7.09
CA ARG A 329 -23.85 -8.99 7.05
C ARG A 329 -23.12 -8.25 5.93
N VAL A 330 -21.92 -8.64 5.56
CA VAL A 330 -21.22 -8.08 4.39
C VAL A 330 -21.95 -8.47 3.11
N ILE A 331 -22.29 -9.75 2.94
CA ILE A 331 -23.05 -10.24 1.78
C ILE A 331 -24.43 -9.59 1.69
N SER A 332 -25.14 -9.41 2.81
CA SER A 332 -26.40 -8.66 2.81
C SER A 332 -26.27 -7.20 2.37
N ARG A 333 -25.16 -6.52 2.67
CA ARG A 333 -24.93 -5.14 2.20
C ARG A 333 -24.55 -5.11 0.72
N GLU A 334 -23.82 -6.11 0.25
CA GLU A 334 -23.49 -6.27 -1.17
C GLU A 334 -24.76 -6.46 -2.00
N HIS A 335 -25.66 -7.37 -1.61
CA HIS A 335 -26.99 -7.51 -2.25
C HIS A 335 -27.80 -6.22 -2.21
N ALA A 336 -27.82 -5.52 -1.07
CA ALA A 336 -28.55 -4.26 -0.96
C ALA A 336 -28.01 -3.18 -1.90
N ALA A 337 -26.69 -3.12 -2.09
CA ALA A 337 -26.08 -2.21 -3.06
C ALA A 337 -26.38 -2.63 -4.51
N PHE A 338 -26.39 -3.93 -4.78
CA PHE A 338 -26.76 -4.49 -6.08
C PHE A 338 -28.21 -4.13 -6.44
N ASP A 339 -29.17 -4.43 -5.56
CA ASP A 339 -30.59 -4.11 -5.76
C ASP A 339 -30.87 -2.59 -5.85
N ALA A 340 -30.06 -1.78 -5.16
CA ALA A 340 -30.12 -0.32 -5.25
C ALA A 340 -29.50 0.26 -6.52
N HIS A 341 -28.88 -0.58 -7.36
CA HIS A 341 -28.12 -0.16 -8.55
C HIS A 341 -26.97 0.81 -8.21
N ASP A 342 -26.35 0.65 -7.04
CA ASP A 342 -25.19 1.44 -6.62
C ASP A 342 -23.89 0.65 -6.86
N LEU A 343 -23.28 0.87 -8.03
CA LEU A 343 -22.07 0.16 -8.44
C LEU A 343 -20.90 0.40 -7.50
N GLU A 344 -20.74 1.63 -6.99
CA GLU A 344 -19.58 1.95 -6.15
C GLU A 344 -19.76 1.39 -4.73
N ALA A 345 -20.98 1.41 -4.18
CA ALA A 345 -21.26 0.72 -2.91
C ALA A 345 -21.13 -0.80 -3.03
N PHE A 346 -21.53 -1.38 -4.16
CA PHE A 346 -21.34 -2.80 -4.46
C PHE A 346 -19.85 -3.17 -4.49
N LEU A 347 -19.06 -2.46 -5.31
CA LEU A 347 -17.62 -2.70 -5.43
C LEU A 347 -16.87 -2.48 -4.11
N ALA A 348 -17.35 -1.57 -3.26
CA ALA A 348 -16.77 -1.32 -1.94
C ALA A 348 -16.84 -2.53 -1.00
N MET A 349 -17.76 -3.48 -1.21
CA MET A 349 -17.86 -4.70 -0.41
C MET A 349 -16.81 -5.76 -0.78
N TYR A 350 -16.19 -5.67 -1.95
CA TYR A 350 -15.17 -6.61 -2.41
C TYR A 350 -13.77 -6.21 -1.97
N SER A 351 -12.89 -7.17 -1.70
CA SER A 351 -11.46 -6.90 -1.61
C SER A 351 -10.96 -6.34 -2.95
N PRO A 352 -10.02 -5.39 -2.96
CA PRO A 352 -9.45 -4.95 -4.23
C PRO A 352 -8.61 -6.02 -4.95
N THR A 353 -8.23 -7.13 -4.29
CA THR A 353 -7.73 -8.35 -4.95
C THR A 353 -8.77 -9.47 -5.07
N ALA A 354 -10.07 -9.17 -4.95
CA ALA A 354 -11.10 -10.19 -4.93
C ALA A 354 -11.08 -11.05 -6.19
N ARG A 355 -11.32 -12.35 -6.05
CA ARG A 355 -11.42 -13.28 -7.17
C ARG A 355 -12.85 -13.75 -7.30
N ILE A 356 -13.43 -13.60 -8.49
CA ILE A 356 -14.77 -14.11 -8.80
C ILE A 356 -14.64 -15.12 -9.93
N LEU A 357 -15.04 -16.36 -9.69
CA LEU A 357 -15.22 -17.39 -10.71
C LEU A 357 -16.71 -17.45 -11.06
N LEU A 358 -17.05 -17.01 -12.27
CA LEU A 358 -18.42 -17.06 -12.79
C LEU A 358 -18.80 -18.49 -13.21
N ALA A 359 -20.10 -18.74 -13.35
CA ALA A 359 -20.62 -20.07 -13.69
C ALA A 359 -20.17 -20.58 -15.07
N ASP A 360 -19.85 -19.67 -15.99
CA ASP A 360 -19.30 -19.97 -17.33
C ASP A 360 -17.78 -20.29 -17.30
N GLY A 361 -17.14 -20.19 -16.13
CA GLY A 361 -15.70 -20.40 -15.93
C GLY A 361 -14.85 -19.14 -16.10
N THR A 362 -15.46 -18.00 -16.41
CA THR A 362 -14.76 -16.70 -16.49
C THR A 362 -14.26 -16.32 -15.10
N GLU A 363 -13.00 -15.89 -15.02
CA GLU A 363 -12.38 -15.44 -13.78
C GLU A 363 -12.14 -13.93 -13.80
N LEU A 364 -12.73 -13.21 -12.85
CA LEU A 364 -12.52 -11.78 -12.64
C LEU A 364 -11.60 -11.58 -11.43
N LYS A 365 -10.62 -10.66 -11.54
CA LYS A 365 -9.63 -10.41 -10.49
C LYS A 365 -9.53 -8.93 -10.16
N GLY A 366 -9.98 -8.55 -8.99
CA GLY A 366 -9.89 -7.19 -8.48
C GLY A 366 -11.01 -6.26 -8.95
N ARG A 367 -11.18 -5.16 -8.22
CA ARG A 367 -12.35 -4.27 -8.36
C ARG A 367 -12.48 -3.65 -9.75
N ARG A 368 -11.38 -3.39 -10.47
CA ARG A 368 -11.44 -2.84 -11.84
C ARG A 368 -12.15 -3.80 -12.81
N PHE A 369 -11.74 -5.07 -12.86
CA PHE A 369 -12.40 -6.06 -13.74
C PHE A 369 -13.84 -6.34 -13.31
N LEU A 370 -14.13 -6.31 -12.00
CA LEU A 370 -15.51 -6.35 -11.51
C LEU A 370 -16.30 -5.14 -12.03
N ARG A 371 -15.75 -3.93 -11.92
CA ARG A 371 -16.38 -2.70 -12.40
C ARG A 371 -16.66 -2.77 -13.89
N GLU A 372 -15.70 -3.18 -14.71
CA GLU A 372 -15.88 -3.34 -16.16
C GLU A 372 -16.96 -4.37 -16.51
N HIS A 373 -16.97 -5.51 -15.80
CA HIS A 373 -17.95 -6.56 -16.02
C HIS A 373 -19.37 -6.16 -15.60
N TYR A 374 -19.53 -5.54 -14.43
CA TYR A 374 -20.83 -5.21 -13.84
C TYR A 374 -21.40 -3.87 -14.32
N ARG A 375 -20.57 -2.89 -14.75
CA ARG A 375 -21.02 -1.54 -15.13
C ARG A 375 -22.15 -1.54 -16.16
N PRO A 376 -22.09 -2.28 -17.29
CA PRO A 376 -23.18 -2.30 -18.25
C PRO A 376 -24.53 -2.73 -17.64
N ARG A 377 -24.49 -3.66 -16.68
CA ARG A 377 -25.69 -4.17 -15.99
C ARG A 377 -26.28 -3.15 -15.02
N PHE A 378 -25.42 -2.49 -14.25
CA PHE A 378 -25.81 -1.41 -13.34
C PHE A 378 -26.40 -0.22 -14.12
N ASP A 379 -25.74 0.19 -15.21
CA ASP A 379 -26.21 1.30 -16.07
C ASP A 379 -27.55 0.96 -16.75
N ALA A 380 -27.80 -0.32 -17.05
CA ALA A 380 -29.06 -0.79 -17.61
C ALA A 380 -30.18 -0.97 -16.57
N GLY A 381 -29.91 -0.82 -15.27
CA GLY A 381 -30.88 -1.06 -14.21
C GLY A 381 -31.30 -2.54 -14.11
N GLN A 382 -30.40 -3.46 -14.48
CA GLN A 382 -30.66 -4.90 -14.56
C GLN A 382 -30.05 -5.65 -13.37
N CYS A 383 -30.03 -5.05 -12.19
CA CYS A 383 -29.48 -5.69 -10.99
C CYS A 383 -30.61 -6.30 -10.17
N LYS A 384 -30.89 -7.59 -10.40
CA LYS A 384 -31.87 -8.34 -9.59
C LYS A 384 -31.38 -9.74 -9.27
N THR A 385 -31.32 -10.05 -7.98
CA THR A 385 -31.03 -11.38 -7.46
C THR A 385 -32.04 -11.74 -6.38
N GLU A 386 -32.60 -12.95 -6.42
CA GLU A 386 -33.48 -13.47 -5.37
C GLU A 386 -32.75 -14.57 -4.57
N VAL A 387 -32.50 -14.33 -3.28
CA VAL A 387 -31.89 -15.32 -2.39
C VAL A 387 -32.94 -16.33 -1.93
N VAL A 388 -32.83 -17.58 -2.38
CA VAL A 388 -33.75 -18.68 -2.04
C VAL A 388 -33.37 -19.31 -0.70
N GLN A 389 -32.08 -19.56 -0.49
CA GLN A 389 -31.57 -20.17 0.73
C GLN A 389 -30.17 -19.66 1.02
N ARG A 390 -29.85 -19.50 2.30
CA ARG A 390 -28.52 -19.08 2.78
C ARG A 390 -28.00 -20.04 3.85
N LEU A 391 -26.73 -20.39 3.75
CA LEU A 391 -25.95 -21.15 4.73
C LEU A 391 -24.76 -20.29 5.17
N MET A 392 -24.46 -20.26 6.47
CA MET A 392 -23.41 -19.40 7.01
C MET A 392 -22.49 -20.22 7.91
N LEU A 393 -21.18 -20.10 7.72
CA LEU A 393 -20.18 -20.79 8.55
C LEU A 393 -18.91 -19.95 8.66
N GLY A 394 -18.76 -19.23 9.78
CA GLY A 394 -17.60 -18.37 10.02
C GLY A 394 -17.46 -17.27 8.97
N GLU A 395 -16.36 -17.30 8.21
CA GLU A 395 -16.05 -16.39 7.10
C GLU A 395 -16.76 -16.74 5.78
N TRP A 396 -17.42 -17.91 5.71
CA TRP A 396 -18.07 -18.39 4.50
C TRP A 396 -19.58 -18.15 4.54
N VAL A 397 -20.11 -17.77 3.38
CA VAL A 397 -21.55 -17.68 3.11
C VAL A 397 -21.81 -18.44 1.82
N VAL A 398 -22.78 -19.35 1.82
CA VAL A 398 -23.23 -20.05 0.61
C VAL A 398 -24.69 -19.72 0.40
N GLU A 399 -25.04 -19.27 -0.81
CA GLU A 399 -26.39 -18.90 -1.17
C GLU A 399 -26.86 -19.68 -2.39
N HIS A 400 -28.07 -20.20 -2.32
CA HIS A 400 -28.83 -20.55 -3.50
C HIS A 400 -29.60 -19.30 -3.91
N VAL A 401 -29.30 -18.77 -5.09
CA VAL A 401 -29.89 -17.56 -5.63
C VAL A 401 -30.50 -17.82 -7.00
N VAL A 402 -31.47 -16.99 -7.37
CA VAL A 402 -31.98 -16.90 -8.73
C VAL A 402 -31.57 -15.53 -9.27
N SER A 403 -30.67 -15.51 -10.26
CA SER A 403 -30.32 -14.27 -10.97
C SER A 403 -31.24 -14.04 -12.17
N TYR A 404 -31.38 -12.79 -12.57
CA TYR A 404 -32.21 -12.39 -13.71
C TYR A 404 -31.38 -11.74 -14.84
N ASP A 405 -30.08 -12.04 -14.86
CA ASP A 405 -29.09 -11.33 -15.68
C ASP A 405 -29.27 -11.57 -17.20
N ASP A 406 -29.74 -12.76 -17.61
CA ASP A 406 -29.79 -13.20 -19.02
C ASP A 406 -31.21 -13.18 -19.63
N GLY A 407 -32.09 -12.31 -19.12
CA GLY A 407 -33.47 -12.20 -19.64
C GLY A 407 -34.43 -13.30 -19.18
N GLY A 408 -34.03 -14.09 -18.16
CA GLY A 408 -34.84 -15.10 -17.50
C GLY A 408 -34.26 -15.50 -16.13
N PRO A 409 -35.05 -16.15 -15.26
CA PRO A 409 -34.58 -16.61 -13.95
C PRO A 409 -33.61 -17.79 -14.10
N THR A 410 -32.37 -17.59 -13.66
CA THR A 410 -31.32 -18.62 -13.67
C THR A 410 -30.95 -18.97 -12.23
N PRO A 411 -31.23 -20.20 -11.76
CA PRO A 411 -30.78 -20.64 -10.45
C PRO A 411 -29.26 -20.87 -10.45
N GLN A 412 -28.58 -20.44 -9.39
CA GLN A 412 -27.16 -20.65 -9.19
C GLN A 412 -26.81 -20.69 -7.70
N LEU A 413 -25.71 -21.34 -7.36
CA LEU A 413 -25.08 -21.30 -6.04
C LEU A 413 -23.96 -20.26 -6.06
N GLY A 414 -24.02 -19.28 -5.14
CA GLY A 414 -22.92 -18.35 -4.86
C GLY A 414 -22.20 -18.78 -3.58
N LEU A 415 -20.90 -19.08 -3.68
CA LEU A 415 -20.05 -19.38 -2.54
C LEU A 415 -19.14 -18.17 -2.30
N TYR A 416 -19.31 -17.51 -1.15
CA TYR A 416 -18.60 -16.29 -0.80
C TYR A 416 -17.66 -16.53 0.38
N ARG A 417 -16.47 -15.97 0.30
CA ARG A 417 -15.53 -15.86 1.42
C ARG A 417 -15.34 -14.40 1.80
N VAL A 418 -15.43 -14.09 3.09
CA VAL A 418 -15.29 -12.73 3.62
C VAL A 418 -14.19 -12.68 4.66
N ILE A 419 -13.15 -11.91 4.39
CA ILE A 419 -12.01 -11.72 5.30
C ILE A 419 -11.91 -10.23 5.62
N ASP A 420 -11.74 -9.90 6.91
CA ASP A 420 -11.59 -8.51 7.39
C ASP A 420 -12.70 -7.55 6.91
N GLY A 421 -13.92 -8.08 6.73
CA GLY A 421 -15.10 -7.31 6.33
C GLY A 421 -15.24 -7.08 4.82
N LEU A 422 -14.40 -7.69 3.99
CA LEU A 422 -14.41 -7.60 2.53
C LEU A 422 -14.56 -8.99 1.90
N ILE A 423 -15.28 -9.07 0.77
CA ILE A 423 -15.45 -10.30 -0.01
C ILE A 423 -14.16 -10.57 -0.78
N THR A 424 -13.45 -11.65 -0.45
CA THR A 424 -12.16 -11.99 -1.09
C THR A 424 -12.33 -12.98 -2.24
N ASP A 425 -13.27 -13.91 -2.12
CA ASP A 425 -13.48 -14.97 -3.09
C ASP A 425 -14.98 -15.16 -3.31
N VAL A 426 -15.38 -15.29 -4.58
CA VAL A 426 -16.72 -15.69 -4.98
C VAL A 426 -16.62 -16.78 -6.04
N GLU A 427 -17.42 -17.81 -5.90
CA GLU A 427 -17.57 -18.86 -6.90
C GLU A 427 -19.05 -19.09 -7.18
N PHE A 428 -19.44 -18.90 -8.44
CA PHE A 428 -20.78 -19.21 -8.93
C PHE A 428 -20.82 -20.59 -9.59
N ARG A 429 -21.83 -21.39 -9.26
CA ARG A 429 -22.11 -22.70 -9.87
C ARG A 429 -23.56 -22.74 -10.33
N ALA A 430 -23.81 -23.15 -11.57
CA ALA A 430 -25.16 -23.35 -12.11
C ALA A 430 -25.65 -24.78 -11.90
#